data_AF-A0A5P8AYQ5-F1
#
_entry.id   AF-A0A5P8AYQ5-F1
#
_cell.length_a   1.000
_cell.length_b   1.000
_cell.length_c   1.000
_cell.angle_alpha   90.00
_cell.angle_beta   90.00
_cell.angle_gamma   90.00
#
_symmetry.space_group_name_H-M   'P 1'
#
loop_
_entity.id
_entity.type
_entity.pdbx_description
1 polymer ?
#
loop_
_entity_poly.entity_id
_entity_poly.type
_entity_poly.pdbx_seq_one_letter_code
_entity_poly.pdbx_strand_id
1 'polypeptide(L)'
;DDKKDIGKLFEKKDSGTEAEAAKANASIGAVTGADILKAISKSSETADNSKNIEEAKDAASIASAKKEDNQKEIKDEAKKDAVIAAGIALRAMAKDGKFAAKSNEEKSAHAVNGVAASAVDKTLSTLIIAIRNTVDSGL
;
A
#
# COMPACT_ATOMS: atom_id res chain seq x y z
N ASP A 1 -2.14 17.55 -2.57
CA ASP A 1 -1.92 16.76 -3.79
C ASP A 1 -0.85 15.68 -3.66
N ASP A 2 -0.15 15.61 -2.53
CA ASP A 2 1.12 14.88 -2.41
C ASP A 2 1.03 13.36 -2.53
N LYS A 3 -0.17 12.80 -2.34
CA LYS A 3 -0.42 11.35 -2.38
C LYS A 3 -0.29 10.75 -3.78
N LYS A 4 -0.41 11.57 -4.84
CA LYS A 4 -0.35 11.05 -6.21
C LYS A 4 0.98 10.38 -6.50
N ASP A 5 2.08 10.98 -6.04
CA ASP A 5 3.44 10.49 -6.33
C ASP A 5 3.79 9.18 -5.61
N ILE A 6 2.97 8.74 -4.65
CA ILE A 6 3.13 7.41 -4.03
C ILE A 6 3.06 6.31 -5.10
N GLY A 7 2.39 6.57 -6.23
CA GLY A 7 2.35 5.67 -7.38
C GLY A 7 3.73 5.32 -7.95
N LYS A 8 4.76 6.16 -7.76
CA LYS A 8 6.15 5.84 -8.15
C LYS A 8 6.66 4.57 -7.48
N LEU A 9 6.20 4.25 -6.27
CA LEU A 9 6.58 3.01 -5.57
C LEU A 9 6.09 1.74 -6.30
N PHE A 10 5.23 1.87 -7.31
CA PHE A 10 4.63 0.77 -8.06
C PHE A 10 5.16 0.65 -9.50
N GLU A 11 6.03 1.56 -9.92
CA GLU A 11 6.64 1.56 -11.26
C GLU A 11 7.60 0.37 -11.46
N LYS A 12 7.99 0.15 -12.72
CA LYS A 12 9.07 -0.79 -13.07
C LYS A 12 10.45 -0.16 -12.87
N LYS A 13 10.59 1.13 -13.16
CA LYS A 13 11.78 1.94 -12.91
C LYS A 13 12.06 2.08 -11.42
N ASP A 14 13.35 2.22 -11.10
CA ASP A 14 13.86 2.56 -9.77
C ASP A 14 13.57 4.03 -9.40
N SER A 15 12.30 4.38 -9.24
CA SER A 15 11.83 5.76 -9.03
C SER A 15 11.44 6.08 -7.58
N GLY A 16 11.28 5.07 -6.71
CA GLY A 16 10.91 5.28 -5.32
C GLY A 16 12.04 5.90 -4.50
N THR A 17 11.90 7.17 -4.11
CA THR A 17 12.87 7.83 -3.24
C THR A 17 12.38 7.91 -1.79
N GLU A 18 13.23 8.39 -0.89
CA GLU A 18 12.85 8.74 0.49
C GLU A 18 11.61 9.66 0.54
N ALA A 19 11.43 10.56 -0.43
CA ALA A 19 10.30 11.48 -0.46
C ALA A 19 8.96 10.77 -0.74
N GLU A 20 8.92 9.86 -1.70
CA GLU A 20 7.72 9.06 -1.97
C GLU A 20 7.45 8.05 -0.86
N ALA A 21 8.49 7.45 -0.29
CA ALA A 21 8.35 6.60 0.88
C ALA A 21 7.80 7.39 2.09
N ALA A 22 8.25 8.62 2.32
CA ALA A 22 7.73 9.48 3.38
C ALA A 22 6.25 9.83 3.16
N LYS A 23 5.83 10.13 1.91
CA LYS A 23 4.42 10.35 1.56
C LYS A 23 3.55 9.11 1.82
N ALA A 24 4.06 7.92 1.49
CA ALA A 24 3.39 6.66 1.77
C ALA A 24 3.26 6.41 3.29
N ASN A 25 4.34 6.63 4.04
CA ASN A 25 4.34 6.54 5.50
C ASN A 25 3.39 7.56 6.15
N ALA A 26 3.28 8.78 5.62
CA ALA A 26 2.31 9.75 6.10
C ALA A 26 0.87 9.24 5.92
N SER A 27 0.57 8.60 4.78
CA SER A 27 -0.75 7.98 4.53
C SER A 27 -1.02 6.83 5.52
N ILE A 28 -0.03 5.97 5.77
CA ILE A 28 -0.13 4.87 6.75
C ILE A 28 -0.31 5.42 8.18
N GLY A 29 0.42 6.48 8.53
CA GLY A 29 0.34 7.16 9.82
C GLY A 29 -1.00 7.83 10.08
N ALA A 30 -1.64 8.36 9.03
CA ALA A 30 -2.91 9.09 9.12
C ALA A 30 -4.14 8.21 9.39
N VAL A 31 -4.04 6.89 9.26
CA VAL A 31 -5.18 5.96 9.39
C VAL A 31 -4.96 4.92 10.47
N THR A 32 -6.03 4.35 11.02
CA THR A 32 -5.92 3.21 11.95
C THR A 32 -5.77 1.90 11.19
N GLY A 33 -5.30 0.83 11.86
CA GLY A 33 -5.31 -0.49 11.23
C GLY A 33 -6.73 -1.01 10.94
N ALA A 34 -7.74 -0.54 11.67
CA ALA A 34 -9.14 -0.86 11.38
C ALA A 34 -9.62 -0.21 10.09
N ASP A 35 -9.19 1.03 9.81
CA ASP A 35 -9.45 1.70 8.52
C ASP A 35 -8.80 0.96 7.36
N ILE A 36 -7.56 0.47 7.57
CA ILE A 36 -6.86 -0.36 6.58
C ILE A 36 -7.63 -1.65 6.31
N LEU A 37 -8.00 -2.41 7.36
CA LEU A 37 -8.79 -3.64 7.21
C LEU A 37 -10.14 -3.40 6.54
N LYS A 38 -10.80 -2.27 6.86
CA LYS A 38 -12.06 -1.85 6.23
C LYS A 38 -11.89 -1.48 4.76
N ALA A 39 -10.76 -0.91 4.37
CA ALA A 39 -10.45 -0.63 2.97
C ALA A 39 -10.15 -1.93 2.20
N ILE A 40 -9.44 -2.89 2.82
CA ILE A 40 -9.22 -4.23 2.25
C ILE A 40 -10.55 -4.94 2.03
N SER A 41 -11.45 -4.97 3.02
CA SER A 41 -12.73 -5.68 2.91
C SER A 41 -13.73 -5.06 1.93
N LYS A 42 -13.56 -3.78 1.60
CA LYS A 42 -14.36 -3.07 0.58
C LYS A 42 -13.76 -3.13 -0.82
N SER A 43 -12.58 -3.73 -0.97
CA SER A 43 -11.90 -3.83 -2.25
C SER A 43 -12.50 -4.91 -3.14
N SER A 44 -12.25 -4.85 -4.44
CA SER A 44 -12.64 -5.93 -5.35
C SER A 44 -12.03 -7.28 -4.95
N GLU A 45 -12.82 -8.36 -5.09
CA GLU A 45 -12.39 -9.73 -4.75
C GLU A 45 -11.28 -10.25 -5.68
N THR A 46 -11.30 -9.83 -6.95
CA THR A 46 -10.27 -10.13 -7.93
C THR A 46 -9.62 -8.84 -8.40
N ALA A 47 -8.30 -8.87 -8.46
CA ALA A 47 -7.50 -7.74 -8.88
C ALA A 47 -7.01 -7.99 -10.32
N ASP A 48 -7.31 -7.08 -11.22
CA ASP A 48 -6.85 -7.14 -12.61
C ASP A 48 -5.39 -6.65 -12.66
N ASN A 49 -4.47 -7.58 -12.90
CA ASN A 49 -3.03 -7.31 -12.96
C ASN A 49 -2.58 -6.71 -14.31
N SER A 50 -3.51 -6.45 -15.23
CA SER A 50 -3.23 -5.75 -16.49
C SER A 50 -3.29 -4.22 -16.35
N LYS A 51 -3.89 -3.71 -15.27
CA LYS A 51 -4.14 -2.27 -15.07
C LYS A 51 -2.96 -1.54 -14.44
N ASN A 52 -2.78 -0.29 -14.84
CA ASN A 52 -1.76 0.59 -14.28
C ASN A 52 -2.22 1.18 -12.93
N ILE A 53 -1.27 1.71 -12.16
CA ILE A 53 -1.57 2.35 -10.87
C ILE A 53 -2.51 3.56 -11.00
N GLU A 54 -2.48 4.25 -12.14
CA GLU A 54 -3.37 5.36 -12.45
C GLU A 54 -4.84 4.95 -12.62
N GLU A 55 -5.10 3.68 -12.93
CA GLU A 55 -6.45 3.14 -13.11
C GLU A 55 -6.97 2.48 -11.83
N ALA A 56 -6.17 2.47 -10.76
CA ALA A 56 -6.54 1.89 -9.50
C ALA A 56 -7.69 2.70 -8.87
N LYS A 57 -8.65 1.97 -8.29
CA LYS A 57 -9.84 2.54 -7.64
C LYS A 57 -10.00 2.07 -6.19
N ASP A 58 -9.27 1.03 -5.81
CA ASP A 58 -9.35 0.36 -4.53
C ASP A 58 -8.00 -0.27 -4.13
N ALA A 59 -7.95 -0.91 -2.97
CA ALA A 59 -6.72 -1.45 -2.42
C ALA A 59 -6.15 -2.60 -3.26
N ALA A 60 -7.01 -3.47 -3.77
CA ALA A 60 -6.66 -4.62 -4.58
C ALA A 60 -6.06 -4.18 -5.92
N SER A 61 -6.66 -3.18 -6.59
CA SER A 61 -6.12 -2.63 -7.84
C SER A 61 -4.81 -1.86 -7.64
N ILE A 62 -4.59 -1.20 -6.50
CA ILE A 62 -3.25 -0.68 -6.14
C ILE A 62 -2.27 -1.83 -5.97
N ALA A 63 -2.65 -2.89 -5.26
CA ALA A 63 -1.78 -4.01 -4.97
C ALA A 63 -1.44 -4.85 -6.21
N SER A 64 -2.35 -4.96 -7.17
CA SER A 64 -2.13 -5.69 -8.42
C SER A 64 -1.58 -4.84 -9.55
N ALA A 65 -1.45 -3.53 -9.35
CA ALA A 65 -1.02 -2.60 -10.39
C ALA A 65 0.22 -3.14 -11.13
N LYS A 66 0.09 -3.16 -12.45
CA LYS A 66 1.14 -3.57 -13.37
C LYS A 66 2.34 -2.64 -13.18
N LYS A 67 3.53 -3.22 -13.13
CA LYS A 67 4.78 -2.46 -13.13
C LYS A 67 5.02 -1.95 -14.56
N GLU A 68 4.61 -0.72 -14.79
CA GLU A 68 4.78 -0.01 -16.06
C GLU A 68 5.50 1.31 -15.78
N ASP A 69 6.38 1.73 -16.69
CA ASP A 69 7.11 2.98 -16.52
C ASP A 69 6.22 4.19 -16.85
N ASN A 70 6.44 5.31 -16.15
CA ASN A 70 5.71 6.57 -16.29
C ASN A 70 4.25 6.55 -15.82
N GLN A 71 3.79 5.42 -15.27
CA GLN A 71 2.51 5.29 -14.59
C GLN A 71 2.75 5.50 -13.10
N LYS A 72 2.78 6.77 -12.69
CA LYS A 72 3.33 7.18 -11.38
C LYS A 72 2.36 7.89 -10.46
N GLU A 73 1.13 8.12 -10.92
CA GLU A 73 0.14 8.88 -10.18
C GLU A 73 -1.00 7.99 -9.67
N ILE A 74 -1.33 8.12 -8.38
CA ILE A 74 -2.59 7.61 -7.84
C ILE A 74 -3.67 8.68 -8.07
N LYS A 75 -4.71 8.33 -8.83
CA LYS A 75 -5.85 9.21 -9.15
C LYS A 75 -6.88 9.25 -8.03
N ASP A 76 -7.80 10.22 -8.11
CA ASP A 76 -8.66 10.65 -7.00
C ASP A 76 -9.53 9.54 -6.40
N GLU A 77 -9.92 8.53 -7.19
CA GLU A 77 -10.71 7.40 -6.71
C GLU A 77 -9.96 6.58 -5.64
N ALA A 78 -8.66 6.37 -5.85
CA ALA A 78 -7.76 5.60 -4.99
C ALA A 78 -6.93 6.48 -4.04
N LYS A 79 -6.97 7.82 -4.16
CA LYS A 79 -6.18 8.80 -3.40
C LYS A 79 -6.65 9.01 -1.94
N LYS A 80 -7.10 7.95 -1.28
CA LYS A 80 -7.53 7.93 0.13
C LYS A 80 -6.48 7.21 0.96
N ASP A 81 -6.12 7.76 2.12
CA ASP A 81 -5.02 7.21 2.95
C ASP A 81 -5.24 5.74 3.29
N ALA A 82 -6.47 5.36 3.65
CA ALA A 82 -6.81 3.99 3.99
C ALA A 82 -6.68 3.04 2.79
N VAL A 83 -7.05 3.51 1.58
CA VAL A 83 -6.97 2.72 0.35
C VAL A 83 -5.51 2.54 -0.07
N ILE A 84 -4.70 3.60 0.03
CA ILE A 84 -3.26 3.55 -0.26
C ILE A 84 -2.55 2.62 0.73
N ALA A 85 -2.77 2.80 2.03
CA ALA A 85 -2.16 1.97 3.06
C ALA A 85 -2.58 0.48 2.92
N ALA A 86 -3.85 0.22 2.62
CA ALA A 86 -4.35 -1.12 2.31
C ALA A 86 -3.71 -1.72 1.06
N GLY A 87 -3.59 -0.95 -0.02
CA GLY A 87 -2.94 -1.40 -1.25
C GLY A 87 -1.45 -1.70 -1.05
N ILE A 88 -0.75 -0.90 -0.25
CA ILE A 88 0.64 -1.17 0.15
C ILE A 88 0.72 -2.45 0.99
N ALA A 89 -0.14 -2.60 2.01
CA ALA A 89 -0.15 -3.80 2.84
C ALA A 89 -0.39 -5.07 2.01
N LEU A 90 -1.40 -5.05 1.13
CA LEU A 90 -1.70 -6.14 0.21
C LEU A 90 -0.55 -6.42 -0.74
N ARG A 91 0.06 -5.39 -1.35
CA ARG A 91 1.24 -5.55 -2.22
C ARG A 91 2.40 -6.18 -1.47
N ALA A 92 2.67 -5.75 -0.24
CA ALA A 92 3.78 -6.27 0.57
C ALA A 92 3.58 -7.74 0.97
N MET A 93 2.33 -8.17 1.19
CA MET A 93 1.99 -9.56 1.52
C MET A 93 1.84 -10.46 0.29
N ALA A 94 1.54 -9.88 -0.88
CA ALA A 94 1.31 -10.62 -2.11
C ALA A 94 2.60 -11.27 -2.64
N LYS A 95 2.45 -12.48 -3.19
CA LYS A 95 3.52 -13.14 -3.93
C LYS A 95 3.98 -12.24 -5.09
N ASP A 96 5.30 -12.10 -5.25
CA ASP A 96 5.94 -11.24 -6.26
C ASP A 96 5.62 -9.74 -6.14
N GLY A 97 4.95 -9.34 -5.06
CA GLY A 97 4.75 -7.96 -4.67
C GLY A 97 6.08 -7.29 -4.34
N LYS A 98 6.49 -6.36 -5.20
CA LYS A 98 7.69 -5.53 -4.98
C LYS A 98 7.35 -4.08 -5.21
N PHE A 99 8.10 -3.24 -4.51
CA PHE A 99 8.08 -1.79 -4.66
C PHE A 99 9.34 -1.34 -5.41
N ALA A 100 9.19 -0.27 -6.18
CA ALA A 100 10.31 0.46 -6.76
C ALA A 100 11.06 1.22 -5.67
N ALA A 101 12.38 1.13 -5.69
CA ALA A 101 13.28 1.92 -4.87
C ALA A 101 14.42 2.41 -5.76
N LYS A 102 14.91 3.62 -5.52
CA LYS A 102 16.00 4.20 -6.30
C LYS A 102 17.27 3.35 -6.18
N SER A 103 17.83 2.97 -7.34
CA SER A 103 19.04 2.17 -7.42
C SER A 103 20.26 2.91 -6.89
N ASN A 104 21.21 2.16 -6.32
CA ASN A 104 22.45 2.67 -5.73
C ASN A 104 22.25 3.70 -4.60
N GLU A 105 21.08 3.67 -3.94
CA GLU A 105 20.76 4.55 -2.83
C GLU A 105 20.10 3.76 -1.68
N GLU A 106 20.92 3.24 -0.75
CA GLU A 106 20.46 2.38 0.34
C GLU A 106 19.35 3.01 1.19
N LYS A 107 19.41 4.32 1.42
CA LYS A 107 18.39 5.05 2.19
C LYS A 107 17.00 4.93 1.59
N SER A 108 16.89 5.04 0.26
CA SER A 108 15.64 4.86 -0.45
C SER A 108 15.11 3.43 -0.30
N ALA A 109 15.98 2.41 -0.40
CA ALA A 109 15.60 1.03 -0.14
C ALA A 109 15.10 0.82 1.30
N HIS A 110 15.79 1.37 2.30
CA HIS A 110 15.36 1.30 3.70
C HIS A 110 14.03 2.01 3.94
N ALA A 111 13.82 3.18 3.35
CA ALA A 111 12.57 3.92 3.50
C ALA A 111 11.38 3.14 2.90
N VAL A 112 11.56 2.56 1.70
CA VAL A 112 10.54 1.73 1.03
C VAL A 112 10.26 0.45 1.82
N ASN A 113 11.29 -0.20 2.37
CA ASN A 113 11.10 -1.35 3.27
C ASN A 113 10.34 -0.96 4.53
N GLY A 114 10.60 0.23 5.09
CA GLY A 114 9.87 0.79 6.23
C GLY A 114 8.39 1.00 5.92
N VAL A 115 8.05 1.47 4.71
CA VAL A 115 6.67 1.62 4.23
C VAL A 115 5.95 0.26 4.20
N ALA A 116 6.59 -0.75 3.59
CA ALA A 116 6.02 -2.09 3.51
C ALA A 116 5.81 -2.70 4.91
N ALA A 117 6.84 -2.65 5.77
CA ALA A 117 6.78 -3.19 7.12
C ALA A 117 5.71 -2.49 7.98
N SER A 118 5.64 -1.15 7.94
CA SER A 118 4.68 -0.39 8.74
C SER A 118 3.23 -0.68 8.34
N ALA A 119 2.96 -0.79 7.04
CA ALA A 119 1.62 -1.11 6.54
C ALA A 119 1.18 -2.51 6.97
N VAL A 120 2.06 -3.51 6.84
CA VAL A 120 1.78 -4.90 7.23
C VAL A 120 1.60 -5.02 8.74
N ASP A 121 2.52 -4.46 9.53
CA ASP A 121 2.47 -4.53 10.99
C ASP A 121 1.17 -3.94 11.55
N LYS A 122 0.79 -2.75 11.08
CA LYS A 122 -0.44 -2.07 11.51
C LYS A 122 -1.69 -2.88 11.18
N THR A 123 -1.70 -3.52 10.00
CA THR A 123 -2.83 -4.34 9.52
C THR A 123 -2.95 -5.62 10.35
N LEU A 124 -1.87 -6.38 10.48
CA LEU A 124 -1.88 -7.68 11.17
C LEU A 124 -2.05 -7.53 12.67
N SER A 125 -1.41 -6.54 13.30
CA SER A 125 -1.59 -6.26 14.73
C SER A 125 -3.05 -5.97 15.08
N THR A 126 -3.75 -5.20 14.24
CA THR A 126 -5.18 -4.93 14.44
C THR A 126 -6.03 -6.17 14.23
N LEU A 127 -5.75 -6.97 13.20
CA LEU A 127 -6.47 -8.22 12.94
C LEU A 127 -6.33 -9.21 14.10
N ILE A 128 -5.12 -9.37 14.64
CA ILE A 128 -4.85 -10.25 15.79
C ILE A 128 -5.66 -9.81 17.01
N ILE A 129 -5.72 -8.50 17.30
CA ILE A 129 -6.51 -7.97 18.43
C ILE A 129 -8.01 -8.22 18.20
N ALA A 130 -8.52 -7.99 16.99
CA ALA A 130 -9.93 -8.22 16.67
C ALA A 130 -10.33 -9.69 16.85
N ILE A 131 -9.46 -10.62 16.43
CA ILE A 131 -9.66 -12.07 16.63
C ILE A 131 -9.68 -12.41 18.12
N ARG A 132 -8.71 -11.92 18.91
CA ARG A 132 -8.69 -12.16 20.37
C ARG A 132 -9.96 -11.67 21.06
N ASN A 133 -10.36 -10.42 20.82
CA ASN A 133 -11.56 -9.86 21.43
C ASN A 133 -12.83 -10.66 21.06
N THR A 134 -12.91 -11.16 19.83
CA THR A 134 -14.04 -11.98 19.39
C THR A 134 -14.07 -13.31 20.12
N VAL A 135 -12.93 -13.99 20.26
CA VAL A 135 -12.82 -15.25 21.01
C VAL A 135 -13.11 -15.05 22.49
N ASP A 136 -12.53 -14.01 23.10
CA ASP A 136 -12.73 -13.69 24.52
C ASP A 136 -14.19 -13.37 24.85
N SER A 137 -14.93 -12.73 23.94
CA SER A 137 -16.36 -12.46 24.13
C SER A 137 -17.26 -13.71 24.06
N GLY A 138 -16.75 -14.80 23.50
CA GLY A 138 -17.48 -16.06 23.33
C GLY A 138 -17.15 -17.13 24.38
N LEU A 139 -16.18 -16.88 25.27
CA LEU A 139 -15.84 -17.71 26.43
C LEU A 139 -16.65 -17.28 27.66
#